data_AF-A0A8H3BXJ2-F1
#
_entry.id   AF-A0A8H3BXJ2-F1
#
_cell.length_a   1.000
_cell.length_b   1.000
_cell.length_c   1.000
_cell.angle_alpha   90.00
_cell.angle_beta   90.00
_cell.angle_gamma   90.00
#
_symmetry.space_group_name_H-M   'P 1'
#
loop_
_entity.id
_entity.type
_entity.pdbx_description
1 polymer ?
#
loop_
_entity_poly.entity_id
_entity_poly.type
_entity_poly.pdbx_seq_one_letter_code
_entity_poly.pdbx_strand_id
1 'polypeptide(L)'
;MSLNLKERPLDLLYLAYFAIHIPPTVLMDLQAVLPRGLFPSVLQQLPQFYLNMSGDPLIAGAMGLHGVTTQFTWFYTFLVIEELFQLPLFILGIYLLRQNSPYTPILLTVYGSHVTTTMAPVLATLLATPREIPGVVQKVNDFSSLNSSQLSKSIARASKKAFEASQLVTDEERVTALHAIRQSLEDNKTEILQANKKDMEASYFIEQYNYLPTTYI
;
A
#
# COMPACT_ATOMS: atom_id res chain seq x y z
N MET A 1 -31.35 -9.77 -34.01
CA MET A 1 -30.17 -10.65 -33.97
C MET A 1 -29.09 -9.89 -33.20
N SER A 2 -28.77 -10.28 -31.97
CA SER A 2 -27.72 -9.60 -31.19
C SER A 2 -26.36 -9.94 -31.81
N LEU A 3 -25.60 -8.92 -32.21
CA LEU A 3 -24.23 -9.08 -32.70
C LEU A 3 -23.38 -9.84 -31.66
N ASN A 4 -22.46 -10.65 -32.15
CA ASN A 4 -21.56 -11.42 -31.29
C ASN A 4 -20.65 -10.45 -30.50
N LEU A 5 -20.23 -10.79 -29.28
CA LEU A 5 -19.35 -9.95 -28.46
C LEU A 5 -18.05 -9.56 -29.18
N LYS A 6 -17.54 -10.42 -30.07
CA LYS A 6 -16.35 -10.15 -30.88
C LYS A 6 -16.55 -9.04 -31.91
N GLU A 7 -17.79 -8.76 -32.28
CA GLU A 7 -18.17 -7.69 -33.22
C GLU A 7 -18.42 -6.36 -32.48
N ARG A 8 -18.28 -6.36 -31.15
CA ARG A 8 -18.53 -5.22 -30.25
C ARG A 8 -17.31 -4.99 -29.35
N PRO A 9 -16.20 -4.44 -29.88
CA PRO A 9 -14.92 -4.39 -29.19
C PRO A 9 -14.95 -3.57 -27.88
N LEU A 10 -15.76 -2.52 -27.81
CA LEU A 10 -15.93 -1.74 -26.57
C LEU A 10 -16.66 -2.52 -25.48
N ASP A 11 -17.70 -3.29 -25.84
CA ASP A 11 -18.37 -4.17 -24.89
C ASP A 11 -17.44 -5.27 -24.37
N LEU A 12 -16.59 -5.80 -25.24
CA LEU A 12 -15.57 -6.77 -24.84
C LEU A 12 -14.57 -6.16 -23.86
N LEU A 13 -14.15 -4.91 -24.08
CA LEU A 13 -13.28 -4.17 -23.16
C LEU A 13 -13.95 -4.01 -21.78
N TYR A 14 -15.20 -3.54 -21.73
CA TYR A 14 -15.92 -3.39 -20.46
C TYR A 14 -16.17 -4.73 -19.76
N LEU A 15 -16.43 -5.79 -20.51
CA LEU A 15 -16.61 -7.13 -19.96
C LEU A 15 -15.30 -7.63 -19.34
N ALA A 16 -14.18 -7.50 -20.06
CA ALA A 16 -12.87 -7.86 -19.54
C ALA A 16 -12.50 -7.04 -18.31
N TYR A 17 -12.81 -5.73 -18.33
CA TYR A 17 -12.65 -4.85 -17.19
C TYR A 17 -13.43 -5.34 -15.97
N PHE A 18 -14.73 -5.63 -16.07
CA PHE A 18 -15.48 -6.16 -14.92
C PHE A 18 -14.97 -7.53 -14.47
N ALA A 19 -14.57 -8.40 -15.40
CA ALA A 19 -14.06 -9.73 -15.08
C ALA A 19 -12.73 -9.69 -14.31
N ILE A 20 -11.81 -8.80 -14.66
CA ILE A 20 -10.49 -8.70 -14.00
C ILE A 20 -10.56 -8.05 -12.61
N HIS A 21 -11.61 -7.26 -12.32
CA HIS A 21 -11.78 -6.64 -11.01
C HIS A 21 -12.38 -7.59 -9.97
N ILE A 22 -13.14 -8.62 -10.38
CA ILE A 22 -13.74 -9.57 -9.42
C ILE A 22 -12.67 -10.31 -8.58
N PRO A 23 -11.58 -10.87 -9.16
CA PRO A 23 -10.56 -11.55 -8.37
C PRO A 23 -9.91 -10.70 -7.27
N PRO A 24 -9.36 -9.50 -7.53
CA PRO A 24 -8.79 -8.68 -6.46
C PRO A 24 -9.84 -8.28 -5.43
N THR A 25 -11.06 -7.88 -5.83
CA THR A 25 -12.12 -7.54 -4.86
C THR A 25 -12.40 -8.72 -3.92
N VAL A 26 -12.63 -9.92 -4.45
CA VAL A 26 -12.96 -11.09 -3.61
C VAL A 26 -11.75 -11.61 -2.82
N LEU A 27 -10.56 -11.63 -3.41
CA LEU A 27 -9.38 -12.23 -2.80
C LEU A 27 -8.62 -11.27 -1.89
N MET A 28 -8.80 -9.96 -2.02
CA MET A 28 -8.05 -8.95 -1.28
C MET A 28 -9.00 -8.07 -0.46
N ASP A 29 -9.90 -7.36 -1.11
CA ASP A 29 -10.70 -6.29 -0.49
C ASP A 29 -11.76 -6.86 0.47
N LEU A 30 -12.41 -7.96 0.09
CA LEU A 30 -13.39 -8.66 0.91
C LEU A 30 -12.79 -9.17 2.23
N GLN A 31 -11.48 -9.44 2.29
CA GLN A 31 -10.79 -9.82 3.52
C GLN A 31 -10.70 -8.69 4.55
N ALA A 32 -10.82 -7.42 4.12
CA ALA A 32 -10.90 -6.29 5.03
C ALA A 32 -12.24 -6.24 5.76
N VAL A 33 -13.32 -6.68 5.10
CA VAL A 33 -14.71 -6.57 5.60
C VAL A 33 -15.12 -7.82 6.38
N LEU A 34 -14.71 -9.00 5.92
CA LEU A 34 -15.11 -10.28 6.51
C LEU A 34 -14.13 -10.76 7.60
N PRO A 35 -14.60 -11.52 8.60
CA PRO A 35 -13.72 -12.10 9.61
C PRO A 35 -12.73 -13.09 8.99
N ARG A 36 -11.47 -13.06 9.49
CA ARG A 36 -10.34 -13.84 8.96
C ARG A 36 -10.61 -15.34 8.82
N GLY A 37 -11.46 -15.92 9.66
CA GLY A 37 -11.79 -17.36 9.64
C GLY A 37 -12.55 -17.84 8.41
N LEU A 38 -13.07 -16.95 7.57
CA LEU A 38 -13.80 -17.32 6.33
C LEU A 38 -12.88 -17.64 5.16
N PHE A 39 -11.60 -17.26 5.22
CA PHE A 39 -10.64 -17.46 4.14
C PHE A 39 -9.66 -18.58 4.46
N PRO A 40 -9.25 -19.41 3.48
CA PRO A 40 -8.11 -20.30 3.61
C PRO A 40 -6.84 -19.57 4.06
N SER A 41 -6.01 -20.24 4.86
CA SER A 41 -4.78 -19.67 5.44
C SER A 41 -3.79 -19.12 4.40
N VAL A 42 -3.78 -19.66 3.19
CA VAL A 42 -2.95 -19.17 2.08
C VAL A 42 -3.41 -17.78 1.62
N LEU A 43 -4.73 -17.55 1.53
CA LEU A 43 -5.28 -16.26 1.09
C LEU A 43 -5.15 -15.17 2.15
N GLN A 44 -5.20 -15.54 3.43
CA GLN A 44 -5.00 -14.60 4.54
C GLN A 44 -3.62 -13.93 4.55
N GLN A 45 -2.63 -14.53 3.86
CA GLN A 45 -1.29 -13.96 3.74
C GLN A 45 -1.19 -12.94 2.61
N LEU A 46 -2.16 -12.92 1.69
CA LEU A 46 -2.12 -12.05 0.51
C LEU A 46 -2.03 -10.56 0.87
N PRO A 47 -2.76 -10.03 1.87
CA PRO A 47 -2.61 -8.64 2.26
C PRO A 47 -1.22 -8.27 2.76
N GLN A 48 -0.63 -9.16 3.56
CA GLN A 48 0.72 -8.95 4.08
C GLN A 48 1.77 -9.08 2.98
N PHE A 49 1.60 -10.04 2.08
CA PHE A 49 2.45 -10.20 0.90
C PHE A 49 2.40 -8.96 0.01
N TYR A 50 1.19 -8.48 -0.32
CA TYR A 50 0.99 -7.27 -1.11
C TYR A 50 1.64 -6.08 -0.42
N LEU A 51 1.42 -5.91 0.88
CA LEU A 51 2.00 -4.81 1.64
C LEU A 51 3.53 -4.86 1.67
N ASN A 52 4.12 -6.04 1.84
CA ASN A 52 5.58 -6.19 1.80
C ASN A 52 6.16 -5.84 0.42
N MET A 53 5.41 -6.13 -0.64
CA MET A 53 5.81 -5.84 -2.02
C MET A 53 5.61 -4.37 -2.41
N SER A 54 4.49 -3.76 -2.03
CA SER A 54 4.08 -2.43 -2.51
C SER A 54 4.34 -1.29 -1.52
N GLY A 55 4.40 -1.59 -0.22
CA GLY A 55 4.45 -0.58 0.83
C GLY A 55 3.18 0.28 0.92
N ASP A 56 2.05 -0.18 0.37
CA ASP A 56 0.82 0.61 0.23
C ASP A 56 0.21 1.01 1.59
N PRO A 57 0.23 2.30 1.95
CA PRO A 57 -0.27 2.76 3.24
C PRO A 57 -1.81 2.68 3.36
N LEU A 58 -2.54 2.65 2.24
CA LEU A 58 -4.01 2.60 2.24
C LEU A 58 -4.49 1.23 2.70
N ILE A 59 -3.95 0.18 2.10
CA ILE A 59 -4.25 -1.21 2.47
C ILE A 59 -3.72 -1.51 3.87
N ALA A 60 -2.50 -1.06 4.19
CA ALA A 60 -1.94 -1.22 5.53
C ALA A 60 -2.85 -0.61 6.61
N GLY A 61 -3.37 0.58 6.33
CA GLY A 61 -4.23 1.31 7.24
C GLY A 61 -5.63 0.71 7.36
N ALA A 62 -6.30 0.43 6.24
CA ALA A 62 -7.66 -0.11 6.25
C ALA A 62 -7.74 -1.52 6.86
N MET A 63 -6.70 -2.33 6.73
CA MET A 63 -6.66 -3.68 7.29
C MET A 63 -6.05 -3.72 8.70
N GLY A 64 -5.72 -2.55 9.28
CA GLY A 64 -5.15 -2.44 10.62
C GLY A 64 -3.76 -3.08 10.77
N LEU A 65 -3.02 -3.17 9.67
CA LEU A 65 -1.65 -3.73 9.65
C LEU A 65 -0.62 -2.71 10.16
N HIS A 66 -0.85 -1.41 9.93
CA HIS A 66 0.01 -0.33 10.43
C HIS A 66 -0.78 0.95 10.75
N GLY A 67 -0.18 1.84 11.54
CA GLY A 67 -0.71 3.19 11.81
C GLY A 67 -1.78 3.25 12.90
N VAL A 68 -2.44 4.40 13.00
CA VAL A 68 -3.58 4.60 13.90
C VAL A 68 -4.82 4.05 13.20
N THR A 69 -5.59 3.18 13.88
CA THR A 69 -6.75 2.47 13.31
C THR A 69 -7.81 3.38 12.68
N THR A 70 -7.88 4.64 13.11
CA THR A 70 -8.85 5.62 12.60
C THR A 70 -8.38 6.41 11.38
N GLN A 71 -7.09 6.33 11.02
CA GLN A 71 -6.49 7.17 9.97
C GLN A 71 -7.07 6.89 8.59
N PHE A 72 -7.44 5.63 8.31
CA PHE A 72 -7.94 5.18 7.01
C PHE A 72 -9.37 4.62 7.10
N THR A 73 -10.14 5.02 8.11
CA THR A 73 -11.56 4.61 8.23
C THR A 73 -12.37 5.02 7.01
N TRP A 74 -12.09 6.18 6.40
CA TRP A 74 -12.73 6.60 5.15
C TRP A 74 -12.46 5.60 4.01
N PHE A 75 -11.25 5.07 3.89
CA PHE A 75 -10.90 4.10 2.84
C PHE A 75 -11.56 2.76 3.11
N TYR A 76 -11.58 2.34 4.38
CA TYR A 76 -12.34 1.16 4.82
C TYR A 76 -13.83 1.27 4.44
N THR A 77 -14.46 2.45 4.57
CA THR A 77 -15.86 2.60 4.12
C THR A 77 -16.03 2.38 2.62
N PHE A 78 -15.04 2.72 1.80
CA PHE A 78 -15.09 2.42 0.37
C PHE A 78 -14.94 0.93 0.07
N LEU A 79 -14.09 0.20 0.80
CA LEU A 79 -14.00 -1.26 0.67
C LEU A 79 -15.34 -1.93 1.02
N VAL A 80 -16.03 -1.46 2.07
CA VAL A 80 -17.37 -1.97 2.40
C VAL A 80 -18.37 -1.69 1.29
N ILE A 81 -18.36 -0.49 0.72
CA ILE A 81 -19.25 -0.12 -0.39
C ILE A 81 -18.89 -0.91 -1.65
N GLU A 82 -17.62 -1.19 -1.87
CA GLU A 82 -17.15 -2.01 -2.99
C GLU A 82 -17.82 -3.39 -2.96
N GLU A 83 -17.82 -4.06 -1.81
CA GLU A 83 -18.44 -5.36 -1.66
C GLU A 83 -19.98 -5.33 -1.78
N LEU A 84 -20.62 -4.28 -1.25
CA LEU A 84 -22.09 -4.19 -1.22
C LEU A 84 -22.71 -3.66 -2.52
N PHE A 85 -21.98 -2.87 -3.30
CA PHE A 85 -22.50 -2.17 -4.47
C PHE A 85 -21.71 -2.49 -5.73
N GLN A 86 -20.39 -2.36 -5.68
CA GLN A 86 -19.52 -2.43 -6.84
C GLN A 86 -19.38 -3.88 -7.36
N LEU A 87 -19.20 -4.85 -6.47
CA LEU A 87 -19.10 -6.27 -6.83
C LEU A 87 -20.40 -6.81 -7.46
N PRO A 88 -21.61 -6.57 -6.90
CA PRO A 88 -22.86 -6.89 -7.59
C PRO A 88 -22.98 -6.24 -8.97
N LEU A 89 -22.53 -4.98 -9.12
CA LEU A 89 -22.51 -4.28 -10.40
C LEU A 89 -21.55 -4.91 -11.41
N PHE A 90 -20.42 -5.48 -10.99
CA PHE A 90 -19.52 -6.21 -11.88
C PHE A 90 -20.22 -7.42 -12.50
N ILE A 91 -20.89 -8.22 -11.66
CA ILE A 91 -21.61 -9.42 -12.09
C ILE A 91 -22.77 -9.04 -13.02
N LEU A 92 -23.54 -8.02 -12.64
CA LEU A 92 -24.64 -7.50 -13.45
C LEU A 92 -24.14 -6.91 -14.77
N GLY A 93 -23.02 -6.18 -14.75
CA GLY A 93 -22.37 -5.60 -15.91
C GLY A 93 -21.98 -6.67 -16.93
N ILE A 94 -21.32 -7.74 -16.49
CA ILE A 94 -20.98 -8.90 -17.33
C ILE A 94 -22.24 -9.51 -17.95
N TYR A 95 -23.30 -9.69 -17.16
CA TYR A 95 -24.56 -10.24 -17.65
C TYR A 95 -25.21 -9.34 -18.72
N LEU A 96 -25.35 -8.03 -18.46
CA LEU A 96 -25.98 -7.09 -19.39
C LEU A 96 -25.19 -6.92 -20.69
N LEU A 97 -23.85 -6.88 -20.61
CA LEU A 97 -22.97 -6.81 -21.76
C LEU A 97 -23.11 -8.04 -22.67
N ARG A 98 -23.20 -9.24 -22.07
CA ARG A 98 -23.42 -10.49 -22.83
C ARG A 98 -24.77 -10.53 -23.53
N GLN A 99 -25.80 -9.98 -22.90
CA GLN A 99 -27.16 -9.93 -23.45
C GLN A 99 -27.38 -8.79 -24.45
N ASN A 100 -26.37 -7.93 -24.70
CA ASN A 100 -26.52 -6.71 -25.48
C ASN A 100 -27.72 -5.87 -25.01
N SER A 101 -27.83 -5.68 -23.68
CA SER A 101 -28.98 -5.00 -23.09
C SER A 101 -28.95 -3.49 -23.36
N PRO A 102 -30.10 -2.85 -23.64
CA PRO A 102 -30.19 -1.39 -23.78
C PRO A 102 -29.89 -0.65 -22.47
N TYR A 103 -29.90 -1.33 -21.32
CA TYR A 103 -29.57 -0.75 -20.01
C TYR A 103 -28.06 -0.67 -19.74
N THR A 104 -27.22 -1.26 -20.59
CA THR A 104 -25.76 -1.27 -20.44
C THR A 104 -25.16 0.12 -20.23
N PRO A 105 -25.49 1.16 -21.04
CA PRO A 105 -24.91 2.48 -20.86
C PRO A 105 -25.26 3.10 -19.49
N ILE A 106 -26.49 2.90 -19.01
CA ILE A 106 -26.93 3.41 -17.70
C ILE A 106 -26.10 2.79 -16.59
N LEU A 107 -25.91 1.47 -16.61
CA LEU A 107 -25.07 0.77 -15.65
C LEU A 107 -23.63 1.29 -15.68
N LEU A 108 -23.05 1.46 -16.87
CA LEU A 108 -21.69 1.98 -17.04
C LEU A 108 -21.55 3.41 -16.51
N THR A 109 -22.53 4.29 -16.73
CA THR A 109 -22.51 5.66 -16.22
C THR A 109 -22.61 5.70 -14.69
N VAL A 110 -23.52 4.93 -14.10
CA VAL A 110 -23.66 4.85 -12.64
C VAL A 110 -22.39 4.31 -12.00
N TYR A 111 -21.87 3.21 -12.55
CA TYR A 111 -20.62 2.61 -12.10
C TYR A 111 -19.43 3.57 -12.23
N GLY A 112 -19.23 4.17 -13.40
CA GLY A 112 -18.12 5.10 -13.63
C GLY A 112 -18.15 6.34 -12.74
N SER A 113 -19.35 6.87 -12.46
CA SER A 113 -19.53 7.99 -11.52
C SER A 113 -19.15 7.61 -10.09
N HIS A 114 -19.51 6.40 -9.67
CA HIS A 114 -19.16 5.87 -8.37
C HIS A 114 -17.65 5.69 -8.22
N VAL A 115 -16.99 5.01 -9.15
CA VAL A 115 -15.53 4.80 -9.13
C VAL A 115 -14.77 6.12 -9.16
N THR A 116 -15.22 7.09 -9.95
CA THR A 116 -14.61 8.42 -9.96
C THR A 116 -14.66 9.08 -8.57
N THR A 117 -15.78 8.89 -7.85
CA THR A 117 -16.00 9.44 -6.51
C THR A 117 -15.11 8.76 -5.46
N THR A 118 -14.93 7.44 -5.53
CA THR A 118 -14.07 6.69 -4.58
C THR A 118 -12.59 6.89 -4.88
N MET A 119 -12.21 7.11 -6.15
CA MET A 119 -10.81 7.29 -6.55
C MET A 119 -10.25 8.68 -6.28
N ALA A 120 -11.08 9.72 -6.26
CA ALA A 120 -10.65 11.08 -5.95
C ALA A 120 -9.89 11.19 -4.60
N PRO A 121 -10.42 10.69 -3.46
CA PRO A 121 -9.72 10.76 -2.16
C PRO A 121 -8.49 9.84 -2.09
N VAL A 122 -8.51 8.69 -2.77
CA VAL A 122 -7.35 7.78 -2.88
C VAL A 122 -6.19 8.48 -3.57
N LEU A 123 -6.45 9.09 -4.74
CA LEU A 123 -5.43 9.81 -5.49
C LEU A 123 -4.92 11.03 -4.69
N ALA A 124 -5.81 11.77 -4.05
CA ALA A 124 -5.43 12.89 -3.19
C ALA A 124 -4.47 12.45 -2.06
N THR A 125 -4.78 11.33 -1.41
CA THR A 125 -3.94 10.77 -0.33
C THR A 125 -2.58 10.31 -0.84
N LEU A 126 -2.57 9.61 -1.97
CA LEU A 126 -1.33 9.14 -2.59
C LEU A 126 -0.41 10.31 -3.00
N LEU A 127 -0.98 11.37 -3.58
CA LEU A 127 -0.23 12.56 -3.98
C LEU A 127 0.27 13.38 -2.79
N ALA A 128 -0.43 13.34 -1.65
CA ALA A 128 -0.04 14.04 -0.43
C ALA A 128 0.99 13.27 0.42
N THR A 129 1.25 11.99 0.15
CA THR A 129 2.13 11.15 0.97
C THR A 129 3.62 11.45 0.68
N PRO A 130 4.43 11.86 1.69
CA PRO A 130 5.87 12.12 1.51
C PRO A 130 6.66 10.84 1.20
N ARG A 131 7.73 10.94 0.38
CA ARG A 131 8.48 9.76 -0.13
C ARG A 131 9.86 9.50 0.53
N GLU A 132 10.44 10.38 1.36
CA GLU A 132 11.74 10.16 2.07
C GLU A 132 11.87 10.92 3.42
N ILE A 133 12.74 10.43 4.35
CA ILE A 133 13.16 11.13 5.61
C ILE A 133 14.68 10.94 5.89
N PRO A 134 15.54 12.00 5.91
CA PRO A 134 16.98 11.88 6.20
C PRO A 134 17.34 11.87 7.72
N GLY A 135 18.32 11.04 8.16
CA GLY A 135 19.01 11.17 9.47
C GLY A 135 19.01 10.00 10.47
N VAL A 136 18.65 8.77 10.07
CA VAL A 136 18.25 7.68 11.01
C VAL A 136 19.38 6.75 11.52
N VAL A 137 20.55 6.66 10.86
CA VAL A 137 21.46 5.50 11.01
C VAL A 137 22.25 5.45 12.34
N GLN A 138 22.51 6.55 13.04
CA GLN A 138 23.48 6.59 14.16
C GLN A 138 22.90 6.19 15.55
N LYS A 139 21.56 6.20 15.71
CA LYS A 139 20.88 5.95 17.00
C LYS A 139 20.64 4.47 17.33
N VAL A 140 21.06 3.55 16.47
CA VAL A 140 20.59 2.15 16.45
C VAL A 140 21.31 1.23 17.47
N ASN A 141 22.50 1.57 17.98
CA ASN A 141 23.33 0.64 18.79
C ASN A 141 22.90 0.48 20.26
N ASP A 142 22.29 1.49 20.89
CA ASP A 142 21.86 1.46 22.30
C ASP A 142 20.63 0.57 22.57
N PHE A 143 20.07 -0.01 21.50
CA PHE A 143 18.76 -0.64 21.48
C PHE A 143 18.80 -2.17 21.33
N SER A 144 19.99 -2.75 21.27
CA SER A 144 20.23 -4.16 20.94
C SER A 144 19.79 -5.18 22.00
N SER A 145 19.51 -4.77 23.25
CA SER A 145 19.08 -5.64 24.36
C SER A 145 17.57 -5.66 24.61
N LEU A 146 16.78 -4.87 23.86
CA LEU A 146 15.34 -4.75 24.04
C LEU A 146 14.58 -5.66 23.07
N ASN A 147 13.49 -6.27 23.51
CA ASN A 147 12.58 -6.94 22.58
C ASN A 147 11.89 -5.91 21.67
N SER A 148 11.38 -6.35 20.52
CA SER A 148 10.85 -5.46 19.48
C SER A 148 9.79 -4.47 19.99
N SER A 149 8.93 -4.88 20.93
CA SER A 149 7.91 -4.00 21.51
C SER A 149 8.49 -2.94 22.45
N GLN A 150 9.44 -3.34 23.30
CA GLN A 150 10.16 -2.43 24.20
C GLN A 150 10.99 -1.43 23.40
N LEU A 151 11.64 -1.90 22.35
CA LEU A 151 12.40 -1.10 21.40
C LEU A 151 11.52 -0.03 20.72
N SER A 152 10.37 -0.42 20.16
CA SER A 152 9.46 0.53 19.54
C SER A 152 8.99 1.62 20.52
N LYS A 153 8.70 1.24 21.77
CA LYS A 153 8.28 2.18 22.81
C LYS A 153 9.40 3.11 23.27
N SER A 154 10.63 2.62 23.41
CA SER A 154 11.77 3.45 23.79
C SER A 154 12.14 4.42 22.69
N ILE A 155 12.11 3.99 21.43
CA ILE A 155 12.31 4.88 20.27
C ILE A 155 11.23 5.97 20.25
N ALA A 156 9.95 5.60 20.38
CA ALA A 156 8.86 6.58 20.38
C ALA A 156 9.01 7.65 21.49
N ARG A 157 9.39 7.23 22.70
CA ARG A 157 9.64 8.14 23.83
C ARG A 157 10.85 9.05 23.59
N ALA A 158 11.96 8.48 23.11
CA ALA A 158 13.17 9.24 22.83
C ALA A 158 12.96 10.26 21.70
N SER A 159 12.24 9.88 20.65
CA SER A 159 11.89 10.77 19.54
C SER A 159 11.01 11.92 19.99
N LYS A 160 9.97 11.65 20.79
CA LYS A 160 9.10 12.71 21.35
C LYS A 160 9.90 13.70 22.20
N LYS A 161 10.75 13.20 23.10
CA LYS A 161 11.58 14.06 23.97
C LYS A 161 12.57 14.92 23.17
N ALA A 162 13.20 14.34 22.15
CA ALA A 162 14.12 15.07 21.27
C ALA A 162 13.39 16.14 20.45
N PHE A 163 12.18 15.84 19.97
CA PHE A 163 11.34 16.80 19.26
C PHE A 163 10.98 18.00 20.14
N GLU A 164 10.48 17.75 21.36
CA GLU A 164 10.14 18.81 22.32
C GLU A 164 11.37 19.68 22.66
N ALA A 165 12.54 19.08 22.86
CA ALA A 165 13.78 19.83 23.09
C ALA A 165 14.21 20.66 21.86
N SER A 166 13.99 20.15 20.65
CA SER A 166 14.35 20.85 19.41
C SER A 166 13.50 22.10 19.14
N GLN A 167 12.28 22.18 19.70
CA GLN A 167 11.42 23.36 19.58
C GLN A 167 12.03 24.61 20.24
N LEU A 168 12.98 24.43 21.15
CA LEU A 168 13.62 25.51 21.91
C LEU A 168 14.98 25.93 21.32
N VAL A 169 15.41 25.32 20.22
CA VAL A 169 16.70 25.58 19.58
C VAL A 169 16.60 26.83 18.70
N THR A 170 17.65 27.64 18.69
CA THR A 170 17.71 28.87 17.89
C THR A 170 17.99 28.59 16.40
N ASP A 171 17.69 29.55 15.52
CA ASP A 171 18.00 29.42 14.09
C ASP A 171 19.50 29.25 13.83
N GLU A 172 20.33 29.93 14.62
CA GLU A 172 21.79 29.86 14.50
C GLU A 172 22.31 28.46 14.82
N GLU A 173 21.88 27.86 15.93
CA GLU A 173 22.28 26.50 16.32
C GLU A 173 21.78 25.44 15.33
N ARG A 174 20.60 25.63 14.72
CA ARG A 174 20.10 24.76 13.64
C ARG A 174 21.03 24.78 12.42
N VAL A 175 21.47 25.97 12.02
CA VAL A 175 22.37 26.14 10.87
C VAL A 175 23.72 25.50 11.16
N THR A 176 24.27 25.69 12.37
CA THR A 176 25.52 25.03 12.78
C THR A 176 25.41 23.50 12.76
N ALA A 177 24.30 22.94 13.25
CA ALA A 177 24.07 21.50 13.21
C ALA A 177 24.01 20.96 11.76
N LEU A 178 23.35 21.67 10.84
CA LEU A 178 23.28 21.29 9.43
C LEU A 178 24.66 21.28 8.76
N HIS A 179 25.51 22.26 9.05
CA HIS A 179 26.88 22.28 8.54
C HIS A 179 27.71 21.11 9.08
N ALA A 180 27.58 20.78 10.37
CA ALA A 180 28.28 19.64 10.96
C ALA A 180 27.84 18.29 10.35
N ILE A 181 26.54 18.12 10.07
CA ILE A 181 26.03 16.91 9.40
C ILE A 181 26.61 16.79 7.99
N ARG A 182 26.58 17.87 7.21
CA ARG A 182 27.15 17.89 5.85
C ARG A 182 28.62 17.48 5.85
N GLN A 183 29.39 18.03 6.78
CA GLN A 183 30.82 17.72 6.88
C GLN A 183 31.05 16.25 7.23
N SER A 184 30.33 15.71 8.22
CA SER A 184 30.40 14.29 8.58
C SER A 184 30.04 13.35 7.40
N LEU A 185 29.09 13.72 6.54
CA LEU A 185 28.74 12.94 5.36
C LEU A 185 29.84 12.93 4.30
N GLU A 186 30.52 14.07 4.07
CA GLU A 186 31.64 14.11 3.14
C GLU A 186 32.85 13.33 3.68
N ASP A 187 33.12 13.43 4.99
CA ASP A 187 34.25 12.75 5.63
C ASP A 187 34.08 11.22 5.63
N ASN A 188 32.83 10.71 5.70
CA ASN A 188 32.52 9.27 5.73
C ASN A 188 32.00 8.71 4.39
N LYS A 189 32.09 9.49 3.30
CA LYS A 189 31.48 9.19 1.99
C LYS A 189 31.81 7.81 1.43
N THR A 190 33.07 7.39 1.54
CA THR A 190 33.54 6.10 0.99
C THR A 190 32.91 4.92 1.73
N GLU A 191 32.84 4.98 3.06
CA GLU A 191 32.24 3.93 3.88
C GLU A 191 30.73 3.82 3.61
N ILE A 192 30.06 4.96 3.44
CA ILE A 192 28.64 5.02 3.07
C ILE A 192 28.40 4.35 1.72
N LEU A 193 29.21 4.66 0.70
CA LEU A 193 29.08 4.05 -0.63
C LEU A 193 29.36 2.55 -0.60
N GLN A 194 30.30 2.10 0.24
CA GLN A 194 30.61 0.68 0.42
C GLN A 194 29.47 -0.06 1.13
N ALA A 195 28.89 0.51 2.19
CA ALA A 195 27.72 -0.06 2.87
C ALA A 195 26.53 -0.17 1.91
N ASN A 196 26.25 0.89 1.15
CA ASN A 196 25.17 0.90 0.15
C ASN A 196 25.40 -0.18 -0.92
N LYS A 197 26.63 -0.37 -1.40
CA LYS A 197 26.94 -1.43 -2.36
C LYS A 197 26.64 -2.82 -1.79
N LYS A 198 27.05 -3.08 -0.54
CA LYS A 198 26.78 -4.35 0.14
C LYS A 198 25.28 -4.59 0.33
N ASP A 199 24.52 -3.56 0.65
CA ASP A 199 23.07 -3.65 0.80
C ASP A 199 22.38 -3.90 -0.55
N MET A 200 22.86 -3.28 -1.64
CA MET A 200 22.39 -3.58 -3.00
C MET A 200 22.68 -5.02 -3.41
N GLU A 201 23.87 -5.54 -3.10
CA GLU A 201 24.24 -6.93 -3.38
C GLU A 201 23.42 -7.93 -2.56
N ALA A 202 23.19 -7.66 -1.27
CA ALA A 202 22.33 -8.49 -0.42
C ALA A 202 20.88 -8.49 -0.92
N SER A 203 20.39 -7.34 -1.38
CA SER A 203 19.06 -7.21 -1.98
C SER A 203 18.95 -8.03 -3.27
N TYR A 204 19.96 -7.98 -4.15
CA TYR A 204 20.02 -8.80 -5.37
C TYR A 204 20.06 -10.31 -5.06
N PHE A 205 20.74 -10.71 -3.99
CA PHE A 205 20.84 -12.10 -3.57
C PHE A 205 19.50 -12.65 -3.03
N ILE A 206 18.76 -11.82 -2.28
CA ILE A 206 17.39 -12.13 -1.83
C ILE A 206 16.46 -12.25 -3.05
N GLU A 207 16.65 -11.40 -4.05
CA GLU A 207 15.88 -11.43 -5.29
C GLU A 207 16.14 -12.72 -6.10
N GLN A 208 17.41 -13.14 -6.28
CA GLN A 208 17.73 -14.40 -6.97
C GLN A 208 17.20 -15.66 -6.26
N TYR A 209 17.21 -15.70 -4.92
CA TYR A 209 16.69 -16.85 -4.17
C TYR A 209 15.16 -17.00 -4.27
N ASN A 210 14.44 -15.90 -4.50
CA ASN A 210 13.00 -15.92 -4.75
C ASN A 210 12.61 -16.34 -6.19
N TYR A 211 13.59 -16.55 -7.09
CA TYR A 211 13.37 -16.99 -8.47
C TYR A 211 13.62 -18.49 -8.72
N LEU A 212 14.00 -19.28 -7.72
CA LEU A 212 14.05 -20.73 -7.86
C LEU A 212 12.61 -21.30 -7.75
N PRO A 213 12.11 -22.04 -8.75
CA PRO A 213 10.78 -22.63 -8.67
C PRO A 213 10.77 -23.62 -7.51
N THR A 214 9.93 -23.37 -6.51
CA THR A 214 9.56 -24.34 -5.48
C THR A 214 8.99 -25.57 -6.17
N THR A 215 9.87 -26.52 -6.45
CA THR A 215 9.52 -27.81 -7.01
C THR A 215 9.67 -28.84 -5.90
N TYR A 216 8.56 -29.52 -5.61
CA TYR A 216 8.41 -30.71 -4.77
C TYR A 216 8.76 -30.59 -3.29
N ILE A 217 7.75 -30.36 -2.44
CA ILE A 217 7.33 -31.31 -1.38
C ILE A 217 5.80 -31.25 -1.28
#